data_AF-U2P4W3-F1
#
_entry.id   AF-U2P4W3-F1
#
_cell.length_a   1.000
_cell.length_b   1.000
_cell.length_c   1.000
_cell.angle_alpha   90.00
_cell.angle_beta   90.00
_cell.angle_gamma   90.00
#
_symmetry.space_group_name_H-M   'P 1'
#
loop_
_entity.id
_entity.type
_entity.pdbx_description
1 polymer ?
#
loop_
_entity_poly.entity_id
_entity_poly.type
_entity_poly.pdbx_seq_one_letter_code
_entity_poly.pdbx_strand_id
1 'polypeptide(L)'
;MKVYTRNGDGGQTSLMGEKNVVKDDVRIEANGMLDELNAVLGVVKAAMPESPRKGQIDAIQNQVMRIMGVVAGARMNDMTALTGLTTQLEQDIDAMAVDGKFCFSVPGETLLNAWLHVARARCRTAERRLWTMHARYPVDAAILQFVNRLSDYLFVLAVECEMMCR
;
A
#
# COMPACT_ATOMS: atom_id res chain seq x y z
N MET A 1 24.02 10.36 12.93
CA MET A 1 22.87 11.29 12.84
C MET A 1 21.91 10.94 13.98
N LYS A 2 21.45 11.90 14.79
CA LYS A 2 20.43 11.60 15.82
C LYS A 2 19.06 11.49 15.15
N VAL A 3 18.33 10.42 15.45
CA VAL A 3 16.98 10.19 14.89
C VAL A 3 15.95 11.13 15.51
N TYR A 4 16.07 11.45 16.81
CA TYR A 4 15.19 12.42 17.47
C TYR A 4 15.80 13.83 17.45
N THR A 5 15.03 14.82 17.00
CA THR A 5 15.47 16.23 16.90
C THR A 5 14.66 17.20 17.77
N ARG A 6 13.50 16.77 18.31
CA ARG A 6 12.51 17.60 19.03
C ARG A 6 11.84 18.70 18.19
N ASN A 7 12.21 18.86 16.92
CA ASN A 7 11.61 19.87 16.04
C ASN A 7 10.10 19.66 15.81
N GLY A 8 9.59 18.44 16.01
CA GLY A 8 8.19 18.12 15.84
C GLY A 8 7.33 18.17 17.11
N ASP A 9 7.90 18.56 18.25
CA ASP A 9 7.19 18.52 19.55
C ASP A 9 6.04 19.55 19.58
N GLY A 10 6.14 20.64 18.81
CA GLY A 10 5.08 21.63 18.63
C GLY A 10 3.98 21.24 17.63
N GLY A 11 3.89 19.97 17.21
CA GLY A 11 2.85 19.50 16.30
C GLY A 11 3.10 19.80 14.82
N GLN A 12 4.31 20.22 14.46
CA GLN A 12 4.71 20.51 13.08
C GLN A 12 5.76 19.51 12.58
N THR A 13 5.96 19.46 11.26
CA THR A 13 6.95 18.63 10.58
C THR A 13 7.39 19.32 9.28
N SER A 14 8.18 18.64 8.45
CA SER A 14 8.58 19.14 7.14
C SER A 14 8.27 18.11 6.06
N LEU A 15 7.86 18.61 4.90
CA LEU A 15 7.79 17.88 3.65
C LEU A 15 8.94 18.31 2.74
N MET A 16 9.12 17.62 1.62
CA MET A 16 10.14 18.00 0.65
C MET A 16 9.83 19.40 0.10
N GLY A 17 10.72 20.35 0.36
CA GLY A 17 10.57 21.74 -0.08
C GLY A 17 9.64 22.62 0.78
N GLU A 18 8.98 22.06 1.80
CA GLU A 18 8.05 22.81 2.67
C GLU A 18 8.33 22.53 4.15
N LYS A 19 8.57 23.59 4.92
CA LYS A 19 8.85 23.50 6.36
C LYS A 19 7.63 23.90 7.18
N ASN A 20 7.59 23.46 8.44
CA ASN A 20 6.56 23.82 9.43
C ASN A 20 5.13 23.43 9.02
N VAL A 21 4.99 22.30 8.33
CA VAL A 21 3.70 21.69 7.96
C VAL A 21 3.07 21.11 9.22
N VAL A 22 1.80 21.40 9.49
CA VAL A 22 1.09 20.80 10.63
C VAL A 22 0.96 19.29 10.47
N LYS A 23 1.09 18.52 11.55
CA LYS A 23 1.10 17.04 11.49
C LYS A 23 -0.23 16.42 11.04
N ASP A 24 -1.33 17.17 11.08
CA ASP A 24 -2.65 16.78 10.58
C ASP A 24 -2.93 17.26 9.14
N ASP A 25 -1.93 17.81 8.44
CA ASP A 25 -2.01 18.10 7.01
C ASP A 25 -2.38 16.82 6.23
N VAL A 26 -3.27 16.96 5.25
CA VAL A 26 -3.80 15.84 4.45
C VAL A 26 -2.71 15.01 3.75
N ARG A 27 -1.56 15.60 3.43
CA ARG A 27 -0.41 14.90 2.86
C ARG A 27 0.31 14.06 3.92
N ILE A 28 0.45 14.58 5.14
CA ILE A 28 1.04 13.84 6.26
C ILE A 28 0.16 12.65 6.64
N GLU A 29 -1.15 12.86 6.74
CA GLU A 29 -2.12 11.79 7.00
C GLU A 29 -2.10 10.72 5.90
N ALA A 30 -2.11 11.11 4.63
CA ALA A 30 -2.01 10.16 3.51
C ALA A 30 -0.70 9.38 3.55
N ASN A 31 0.42 10.05 3.82
CA ASN A 31 1.73 9.41 3.91
C ASN A 31 1.81 8.44 5.11
N GLY A 32 1.22 8.81 6.25
CA GLY A 32 1.15 7.94 7.43
C GLY A 32 0.36 6.67 7.18
N MET A 33 -0.77 6.76 6.46
CA MET A 33 -1.55 5.56 6.09
C MET A 33 -0.83 4.66 5.09
N LEU A 34 -0.04 5.24 4.17
CA LEU A 34 0.83 4.47 3.27
C LEU A 34 1.98 3.80 4.03
N ASP A 35 2.56 4.47 5.02
CA ASP A 35 3.60 3.91 5.88
C ASP A 35 3.07 2.73 6.70
N GLU A 36 1.90 2.88 7.32
CA GLU A 36 1.21 1.79 8.02
C GLU A 36 0.94 0.60 7.10
N LEU A 37 0.43 0.84 5.87
CA LEU A 37 0.26 -0.20 4.87
C LEU A 37 1.60 -0.90 4.58
N ASN A 38 2.67 -0.14 4.35
CA ASN A 38 3.98 -0.68 4.02
C ASN A 38 4.56 -1.53 5.16
N ALA A 39 4.36 -1.12 6.40
CA ALA A 39 4.74 -1.89 7.59
C ALA A 39 3.97 -3.22 7.68
N VAL A 40 2.65 -3.19 7.45
CA VAL A 40 1.81 -4.39 7.42
C VAL A 40 2.22 -5.34 6.29
N LEU A 41 2.54 -4.81 5.10
CA LEU A 41 3.10 -5.61 4.01
C LEU A 41 4.42 -6.27 4.40
N GLY A 42 5.22 -5.63 5.25
CA GLY A 42 6.43 -6.22 5.82
C GLY A 42 6.13 -7.44 6.71
N VAL A 43 5.06 -7.38 7.51
CA VAL A 43 4.60 -8.53 8.31
C VAL A 43 4.11 -9.66 7.42
N VAL A 44 3.32 -9.35 6.39
CA VAL A 44 2.89 -10.33 5.37
C VAL A 44 4.10 -11.00 4.73
N LYS A 45 5.06 -10.22 4.22
CA LYS A 45 6.28 -10.71 3.58
C LYS A 45 7.09 -11.63 4.51
N ALA A 46 7.22 -11.26 5.79
CA ALA A 46 7.94 -12.06 6.78
C ALA A 46 7.25 -13.41 7.08
N ALA A 47 5.93 -13.47 6.99
CA ALA A 47 5.14 -14.69 7.19
C ALA A 47 5.07 -15.60 5.95
N MET A 48 5.47 -15.12 4.77
CA MET A 48 5.43 -15.89 3.52
C MET A 48 6.67 -16.77 3.32
N PRO A 49 6.50 -17.99 2.77
CA PRO A 49 7.62 -18.79 2.29
C PRO A 49 8.28 -18.14 1.06
N GLU A 50 9.54 -18.49 0.81
CA GLU A 50 10.24 -18.08 -0.41
C GLU A 50 9.47 -18.54 -1.65
N SER A 51 9.03 -17.57 -2.45
CA SER A 51 8.15 -17.78 -3.61
C SER A 51 8.12 -16.53 -4.49
N PRO A 52 7.71 -16.65 -5.76
CA PRO A 52 7.47 -15.48 -6.62
C PRO A 52 6.52 -14.45 -6.00
N ARG A 53 5.49 -14.92 -5.27
CA ARG A 53 4.53 -14.06 -4.54
C ARG A 53 5.20 -13.20 -3.47
N LYS A 54 6.17 -13.75 -2.74
CA LYS A 54 6.97 -12.99 -1.75
C LYS A 54 7.79 -11.89 -2.42
N GLY A 55 8.41 -12.20 -3.57
CA GLY A 55 9.12 -11.22 -4.40
C GLY A 55 8.20 -10.11 -4.92
N GLN A 56 6.95 -10.45 -5.23
CA GLN A 56 5.95 -9.47 -5.64
C GLN A 56 5.51 -8.54 -4.50
N ILE A 57 5.32 -9.05 -3.27
CA ILE A 57 5.10 -8.19 -2.09
C ILE A 57 6.28 -7.24 -1.87
N ASP A 58 7.52 -7.68 -2.10
CA ASP A 58 8.70 -6.80 -2.04
C ASP A 58 8.64 -5.69 -3.09
N ALA A 59 8.30 -6.02 -4.34
CA ALA A 59 8.11 -5.04 -5.41
C ALA A 59 7.00 -4.02 -5.05
N ILE A 60 5.90 -4.48 -4.46
CA ILE A 60 4.82 -3.62 -3.96
C ILE A 60 5.33 -2.67 -2.87
N GLN A 61 6.05 -3.16 -1.86
CA GLN A 61 6.60 -2.31 -0.79
C GLN A 61 7.51 -1.21 -1.34
N ASN A 62 8.36 -1.55 -2.31
CA ASN A 62 9.22 -0.58 -2.98
C ASN A 62 8.41 0.49 -3.74
N GLN A 63 7.32 0.12 -4.42
CA GLN A 63 6.44 1.10 -5.08
C GLN A 63 5.66 1.96 -4.09
N VAL A 64 5.15 1.39 -2.99
CA VAL A 64 4.50 2.16 -1.91
C VAL A 64 5.47 3.19 -1.35
N MET A 65 6.75 2.83 -1.14
CA MET A 65 7.77 3.78 -0.69
C MET A 65 8.01 4.91 -1.69
N ARG A 66 8.03 4.62 -2.99
CA ARG A 66 8.13 5.65 -4.04
C ARG A 66 6.93 6.58 -4.04
N ILE A 67 5.71 6.05 -3.89
CA ILE A 67 4.48 6.83 -3.77
C ILE A 67 4.53 7.74 -2.54
N MET A 68 5.02 7.25 -1.40
CA MET A 68 5.23 8.05 -0.20
C MET A 68 6.16 9.24 -0.46
N GLY A 69 7.22 9.03 -1.26
CA GLY A 69 8.08 10.12 -1.72
C GLY A 69 7.30 11.17 -2.51
N VAL A 70 6.42 10.76 -3.44
CA VAL A 70 5.57 11.67 -4.23
C VAL A 70 4.63 12.46 -3.34
N VAL A 71 3.94 11.79 -2.40
CA VAL A 71 3.06 12.42 -1.42
C VAL A 71 3.81 13.45 -0.57
N ALA A 72 5.07 13.17 -0.25
CA ALA A 72 5.94 14.08 0.49
C ALA A 72 6.52 15.23 -0.36
N GLY A 73 6.23 15.29 -1.67
CA GLY A 73 6.65 16.37 -2.58
C GLY A 73 7.80 16.02 -3.53
N ALA A 74 8.25 14.76 -3.57
CA ALA A 74 9.21 14.32 -4.59
C ALA A 74 8.55 14.24 -5.97
N ARG A 75 9.34 14.44 -7.03
CA ARG A 75 8.87 14.23 -8.41
C ARG A 75 9.11 12.78 -8.82
N MET A 76 8.09 12.14 -9.38
CA MET A 76 8.21 10.87 -10.07
C MET A 76 7.95 11.10 -11.55
N ASN A 77 9.03 11.14 -12.33
CA ASN A 77 8.97 11.49 -13.77
C ASN A 77 8.61 10.29 -14.66
N ASP A 78 8.73 9.06 -14.13
CA ASP A 78 8.47 7.83 -14.87
C ASP A 78 7.55 6.91 -14.07
N MET A 79 6.38 6.65 -14.65
CA MET A 79 5.32 5.80 -14.11
C MET A 79 5.40 4.35 -14.62
N THR A 80 6.30 4.04 -15.56
CA THR A 80 6.36 2.75 -16.27
C THR A 80 6.47 1.55 -15.33
N ALA A 81 7.29 1.67 -14.28
CA ALA A 81 7.42 0.61 -13.28
C ALA A 81 6.14 0.41 -12.46
N LEU A 82 5.41 1.49 -12.17
CA LEU A 82 4.16 1.42 -11.40
C LEU A 82 3.02 0.86 -12.26
N THR A 83 2.90 1.33 -13.50
CA THR A 83 1.88 0.85 -14.44
C THR A 83 2.13 -0.62 -14.81
N GLY A 84 3.38 -1.00 -15.08
CA GLY A 84 3.75 -2.40 -15.31
C GLY A 84 3.42 -3.31 -14.11
N LEU A 85 3.70 -2.85 -12.88
CA LEU A 85 3.29 -3.60 -11.69
C LEU A 85 1.78 -3.67 -11.55
N THR A 86 1.05 -2.59 -11.85
CA THR A 86 -0.42 -2.57 -11.82
C THR A 86 -1.00 -3.62 -12.76
N THR A 87 -0.50 -3.69 -14.00
CA THR A 87 -0.90 -4.72 -14.97
C THR A 87 -0.56 -6.13 -14.48
N GLN A 88 0.59 -6.32 -13.82
CA GLN A 88 0.93 -7.61 -13.23
C GLN A 88 -0.07 -8.03 -12.13
N LEU A 89 -0.49 -7.09 -11.27
CA LEU A 89 -1.51 -7.37 -10.24
C LEU A 89 -2.83 -7.82 -10.85
N GLU A 90 -3.26 -7.18 -11.93
CA GLU A 90 -4.48 -7.55 -12.66
C GLU A 90 -4.36 -8.98 -13.23
N GLN A 91 -3.24 -9.31 -13.86
CA GLN A 91 -2.98 -10.67 -14.38
C GLN A 91 -2.99 -11.73 -13.28
N ASP A 92 -2.41 -11.42 -12.12
CA ASP A 92 -2.35 -12.38 -11.00
C ASP A 92 -3.72 -12.53 -10.32
N ILE A 93 -4.51 -11.45 -10.24
CA ILE A 93 -5.91 -11.51 -9.82
C ILE A 93 -6.69 -12.47 -10.73
N ASP A 94 -6.59 -12.30 -12.04
CA ASP A 94 -7.28 -13.13 -13.03
C ASP A 94 -6.83 -14.59 -12.95
N ALA A 95 -5.53 -14.84 -12.72
CA ALA A 95 -4.98 -16.19 -12.59
C ALA A 95 -5.42 -16.91 -11.30
N MET A 96 -5.61 -16.17 -10.20
CA MET A 96 -6.03 -16.73 -8.91
C MET A 96 -7.55 -16.90 -8.78
N ALA A 97 -8.34 -16.08 -9.49
CA ALA A 97 -9.80 -16.06 -9.39
C ALA A 97 -10.50 -17.21 -10.14
N VAL A 98 -9.94 -18.42 -10.11
CA VAL A 98 -10.48 -19.60 -10.80
C VAL A 98 -11.85 -19.93 -10.18
N ASP A 99 -12.89 -19.92 -11.03
CA ASP A 99 -14.35 -20.06 -10.76
C ASP A 99 -15.16 -18.75 -10.62
N GLY A 100 -14.53 -17.57 -10.58
CA GLY A 100 -15.21 -16.27 -10.78
C GLY A 100 -16.32 -15.91 -9.78
N LYS A 101 -16.51 -16.69 -8.71
CA LYS A 101 -17.53 -16.40 -7.69
C LYS A 101 -16.92 -15.59 -6.57
N PHE A 102 -17.35 -14.34 -6.47
CA PHE A 102 -17.13 -13.54 -5.27
C PHE A 102 -17.75 -14.27 -4.07
N CYS A 103 -16.93 -14.64 -3.09
CA CYS A 103 -17.39 -15.15 -1.82
C CYS A 103 -17.01 -14.16 -0.70
N PHE A 104 -17.87 -14.04 0.30
CA PHE A 104 -17.47 -13.41 1.55
C PHE A 104 -16.51 -14.37 2.26
N SER A 105 -15.25 -13.96 2.43
CA SER A 105 -14.26 -14.67 3.25
C SER A 105 -14.17 -14.00 4.62
N VAL A 106 -14.12 -14.84 5.67
CA VAL A 106 -13.91 -14.40 7.04
C VAL A 106 -12.40 -14.48 7.31
N PRO A 107 -11.73 -13.36 7.63
CA PRO A 107 -10.31 -13.38 7.93
C PRO A 107 -10.00 -14.25 9.15
N GLY A 108 -8.93 -15.03 9.10
CA GLY A 108 -8.39 -15.69 10.30
C GLY A 108 -8.03 -17.17 10.17
N GLU A 109 -8.23 -17.81 9.01
CA GLU A 109 -7.92 -19.23 8.80
C GLU A 109 -6.43 -19.55 9.06
N THR A 110 -5.55 -18.63 8.66
CA THR A 110 -4.13 -18.65 9.02
C THR A 110 -3.65 -17.26 9.41
N LEU A 111 -2.49 -17.20 10.08
CA LEU A 111 -1.86 -15.92 10.43
C LEU A 111 -1.55 -15.08 9.17
N LEU A 112 -1.09 -15.72 8.08
CA LEU A 112 -0.82 -15.05 6.82
C LEU A 112 -2.12 -14.51 6.19
N ASN A 113 -3.18 -15.33 6.13
CA ASN A 113 -4.51 -14.90 5.65
C ASN A 113 -5.03 -13.68 6.45
N ALA A 114 -4.94 -13.73 7.78
CA ALA A 114 -5.36 -12.63 8.64
C ALA A 114 -4.60 -11.34 8.33
N TRP A 115 -3.27 -11.41 8.23
CA TRP A 115 -2.45 -10.23 7.92
C TRP A 115 -2.68 -9.69 6.51
N LEU A 116 -2.94 -10.54 5.52
CA LEU A 116 -3.32 -10.10 4.17
C LEU A 116 -4.64 -9.31 4.18
N HIS A 117 -5.63 -9.76 4.95
CA HIS A 117 -6.87 -8.99 5.11
C HIS A 117 -6.68 -7.67 5.87
N VAL A 118 -5.78 -7.62 6.86
CA VAL A 118 -5.38 -6.36 7.51
C VAL A 118 -4.70 -5.43 6.51
N ALA A 119 -3.77 -5.95 5.69
CA ALA A 119 -3.08 -5.20 4.64
C ALA A 119 -4.10 -4.60 3.66
N ARG A 120 -5.06 -5.40 3.19
CA ARG A 120 -6.16 -4.95 2.33
C ARG A 120 -6.97 -3.81 2.96
N ALA A 121 -7.33 -3.93 4.24
CA ALA A 121 -8.11 -2.89 4.93
C ALA A 121 -7.32 -1.58 5.09
N ARG A 122 -6.02 -1.69 5.39
CA ARG A 122 -5.10 -0.53 5.45
C ARG A 122 -4.90 0.09 4.07
N CYS A 123 -4.77 -0.70 3.02
CA CYS A 123 -4.67 -0.25 1.64
C CYS A 123 -5.88 0.61 1.24
N ARG A 124 -7.09 0.12 1.51
CA ARG A 124 -8.33 0.90 1.29
C ARG A 124 -8.42 2.17 2.13
N THR A 125 -7.80 2.19 3.31
CA THR A 125 -7.75 3.38 4.17
C THR A 125 -6.78 4.41 3.61
N ALA A 126 -5.58 3.99 3.19
CA ALA A 126 -4.63 4.82 2.47
C ALA A 126 -5.23 5.38 1.17
N GLU A 127 -5.98 4.58 0.41
CA GLU A 127 -6.69 5.01 -0.79
C GLU A 127 -7.64 6.19 -0.53
N ARG A 128 -8.48 6.11 0.51
CA ARG A 128 -9.40 7.21 0.87
C ARG A 128 -8.65 8.48 1.25
N ARG A 129 -7.51 8.36 1.95
CA ARG A 129 -6.66 9.51 2.28
C ARG A 129 -5.96 10.09 1.06
N LEU A 130 -5.51 9.26 0.14
CA LEU A 130 -4.97 9.69 -1.15
C LEU A 130 -6.00 10.47 -1.96
N TRP A 131 -7.26 10.01 -2.04
CA TRP A 131 -8.32 10.78 -2.69
C TRP A 131 -8.62 12.12 -2.01
N THR A 132 -8.65 12.14 -0.68
CA THR A 132 -8.82 13.37 0.12
C THR A 132 -7.70 14.38 -0.17
N MET A 133 -6.46 13.89 -0.21
CA MET A 133 -5.29 14.69 -0.54
C MET A 133 -5.31 15.15 -2.00
N HIS A 134 -5.62 14.26 -2.94
CA HIS A 134 -5.62 14.51 -4.39
C HIS A 134 -6.51 15.69 -4.78
N ALA A 135 -7.62 15.90 -4.07
CA ALA A 135 -8.51 17.05 -4.30
C ALA A 135 -7.83 18.42 -4.10
N ARG A 136 -6.74 18.49 -3.33
CA ARG A 136 -5.96 19.71 -3.05
C ARG A 136 -4.54 19.66 -3.62
N TYR A 137 -3.94 18.49 -3.63
CA TYR A 137 -2.59 18.22 -4.12
C TYR A 137 -2.66 17.06 -5.11
N PRO A 138 -2.98 17.33 -6.38
CA PRO A 138 -3.13 16.30 -7.38
C PRO A 138 -1.85 15.48 -7.54
N VAL A 139 -2.04 14.17 -7.72
CA VAL A 139 -1.01 13.19 -8.05
C VAL A 139 -1.40 12.49 -9.35
N ASP A 140 -0.44 11.82 -9.98
CA ASP A 140 -0.70 11.04 -11.18
C ASP A 140 -1.79 9.98 -10.92
N ALA A 141 -2.72 9.82 -11.87
CA ALA A 141 -3.84 8.90 -11.77
C ALA A 141 -3.39 7.43 -11.63
N ALA A 142 -2.22 7.07 -12.18
CA ALA A 142 -1.67 5.72 -12.04
C ALA A 142 -1.37 5.35 -10.58
N ILE A 143 -1.09 6.32 -9.70
CA ILE A 143 -0.95 6.08 -8.25
C ILE A 143 -2.27 5.64 -7.65
N LEU A 144 -3.36 6.35 -7.96
CA LEU A 144 -4.69 6.04 -7.45
C LEU A 144 -5.19 4.68 -7.97
N GLN A 145 -4.94 4.40 -9.25
CA GLN A 145 -5.28 3.12 -9.87
C GLN A 145 -4.50 1.96 -9.23
N PHE A 146 -3.19 2.11 -9.06
CA PHE A 146 -2.34 1.09 -8.43
C PHE A 146 -2.84 0.74 -7.02
N VAL A 147 -3.09 1.74 -6.17
CA VAL A 147 -3.54 1.48 -4.79
C VAL A 147 -4.92 0.80 -4.78
N ASN A 148 -5.81 1.16 -5.71
CA ASN A 148 -7.11 0.52 -5.84
C ASN A 148 -6.95 -0.98 -6.24
N ARG A 149 -6.15 -1.30 -7.28
CA ARG A 149 -5.87 -2.70 -7.68
C ARG A 149 -5.12 -3.49 -6.62
N LEU A 150 -4.23 -2.85 -5.88
CA LEU A 150 -3.49 -3.49 -4.79
C LEU A 150 -4.46 -4.03 -3.72
N SER A 151 -5.54 -3.30 -3.42
CA SER A 151 -6.52 -3.79 -2.46
C SER A 151 -7.27 -5.04 -2.96
N ASP A 152 -7.53 -5.13 -4.27
CA ASP A 152 -8.15 -6.31 -4.89
C ASP A 152 -7.17 -7.50 -4.89
N TYR A 153 -5.92 -7.26 -5.27
CA TYR A 153 -4.87 -8.29 -5.24
C TYR A 153 -4.67 -8.88 -3.84
N LEU A 154 -4.60 -8.03 -2.80
CA LEU A 154 -4.45 -8.47 -1.42
C LEU A 154 -5.65 -9.28 -0.93
N PHE A 155 -6.86 -9.00 -1.43
CA PHE A 155 -8.03 -9.83 -1.17
C PHE A 155 -7.89 -11.21 -1.78
N VAL A 156 -7.60 -11.27 -3.08
CA VAL A 156 -7.53 -12.54 -3.82
C VAL A 156 -6.38 -13.41 -3.30
N LEU A 157 -5.23 -12.82 -2.99
CA LEU A 157 -4.11 -13.51 -2.36
C LEU A 157 -4.49 -14.09 -0.98
N ALA A 158 -5.30 -13.38 -0.20
CA ALA A 158 -5.78 -13.89 1.09
C ALA A 158 -6.69 -15.12 0.92
N VAL A 159 -7.59 -15.09 -0.06
CA VAL A 159 -8.53 -16.18 -0.36
C VAL A 159 -7.81 -17.41 -0.91
N GLU A 160 -6.82 -17.22 -1.79
CA GLU A 160 -6.01 -18.33 -2.29
C GLU A 160 -5.21 -19.01 -1.16
N CYS A 161 -4.63 -18.23 -0.26
CA CYS A 161 -3.93 -18.76 0.92
C CYS A 161 -4.86 -19.57 1.85
N GLU A 162 -6.16 -19.25 1.91
CA GLU A 162 -7.17 -20.06 2.61
C GLU A 162 -7.35 -21.41 1.92
N MET A 163 -7.47 -21.44 0.59
CA MET A 163 -7.70 -22.68 -0.18
C MET A 163 -6.53 -23.66 -0.12
N MET A 164 -5.29 -23.18 -0.10
CA MET A 164 -4.10 -24.03 0.03
C MET A 164 -4.00 -24.78 1.37
N CYS A 165 -4.75 -24.35 2.39
CA CYS A 165 -4.75 -24.96 3.72
C CYS A 165 -5.83 -26.03 3.92
N ARG A 166 -6.69 -26.27 2.92
CA ARG A 166 -7.70 -27.33 2.91
C ARG A 166 -7.21 -28.52 2.07
#